data_AF-A0A317Z5K5-F1
#
_entry.id   AF-A0A317Z5K5-F1
#
_cell.length_a   1.000
_cell.length_b   1.000
_cell.length_c   1.000
_cell.angle_alpha   90.00
_cell.angle_beta   90.00
_cell.angle_gamma   90.00
#
_symmetry.space_group_name_H-M   'P 1'
#
loop_
_entity.id
_entity.type
_entity.pdbx_description
1 polymer ?
#
loop_
_entity_poly.entity_id
_entity_poly.type
_entity_poly.pdbx_seq_one_letter_code
_entity_poly.pdbx_strand_id
1 'polypeptide(L)'
;ATGATGIIVADPLIIETCKRVAPKLEIHLSTQQSLSNYKAVEYWKEEGLDRVVLARETGAMEMQEIKDKVDIEIEAFIHGAMCIAYSGRCTLSNHMTARDSNRGGCCQSCRWDYDLLTVDNDGELDVYYEDGNAVPFAMSPRDLKLIESIPNMMDLGIDSLKIEGRM
;
A
#
# COMPACT_ATOMS: atom_id res chain seq x y z
N ALA A 1 3.54 -5.99 29.99
CA ALA A 1 2.94 -5.30 28.83
C ALA A 1 4.06 -4.78 27.94
N THR A 2 3.88 -4.73 26.62
CA THR A 2 4.91 -4.36 25.63
C THR A 2 5.18 -2.86 25.53
N GLY A 3 4.40 -2.00 26.21
CA GLY A 3 4.54 -0.54 26.17
C GLY A 3 3.95 0.14 24.93
N ALA A 4 3.31 -0.62 24.03
CA ALA A 4 2.65 -0.08 22.85
C ALA A 4 1.42 0.79 23.22
N THR A 5 1.32 1.96 22.60
CA THR A 5 0.21 2.93 22.78
C THR A 5 -0.77 2.96 21.60
N GLY A 6 -0.40 2.35 20.48
CA GLY A 6 -1.27 2.23 19.30
C GLY A 6 -0.97 0.99 18.48
N ILE A 7 -1.87 0.70 17.54
CA ILE A 7 -1.76 -0.42 16.59
C ILE A 7 -2.13 0.03 15.19
N ILE A 8 -1.46 -0.54 14.18
CA ILE A 8 -1.87 -0.42 12.78
C ILE A 8 -2.52 -1.75 12.37
N VAL A 9 -3.79 -1.73 11.97
CA VAL A 9 -4.59 -2.94 11.75
C VAL A 9 -5.55 -2.79 10.57
N ALA A 10 -5.82 -3.90 9.87
CA ALA A 10 -6.76 -3.94 8.75
C ALA A 10 -8.06 -4.69 9.08
N ASP A 11 -8.00 -5.73 9.90
CA ASP A 11 -9.12 -6.66 10.11
C ASP A 11 -10.21 -6.04 11.02
N PRO A 12 -11.47 -5.94 10.56
CA PRO A 12 -12.57 -5.38 11.36
C PRO A 12 -12.80 -6.09 12.69
N LEU A 13 -12.61 -7.42 12.75
CA LEU A 13 -12.80 -8.19 13.99
C LEU A 13 -11.70 -7.89 15.00
N ILE A 14 -10.46 -7.66 14.53
CA ILE A 14 -9.38 -7.22 15.41
C ILE A 14 -9.66 -5.81 15.92
N ILE A 15 -10.12 -4.90 15.05
CA ILE A 15 -10.50 -3.53 15.43
C ILE A 15 -11.58 -3.55 16.53
N GLU A 16 -12.67 -4.29 16.33
CA GLU A 16 -13.76 -4.43 17.32
C GLU A 16 -13.24 -5.02 18.63
N THR A 17 -12.39 -6.05 18.54
CA THR A 17 -11.79 -6.68 19.71
C THR A 17 -10.92 -5.69 20.48
N CYS A 18 -10.07 -4.91 19.80
CA CYS A 18 -9.23 -3.89 20.41
C CYS A 18 -10.05 -2.83 21.13
N LYS A 19 -11.14 -2.32 20.51
CA LYS A 19 -12.05 -1.37 21.18
C LYS A 19 -12.64 -1.93 22.46
N ARG A 20 -12.97 -3.24 22.49
CA ARG A 20 -13.54 -3.91 23.67
C ARG A 20 -12.50 -4.17 24.77
N VAL A 21 -11.32 -4.69 24.42
CA VAL A 21 -10.35 -5.21 25.42
C VAL A 21 -9.24 -4.22 25.75
N ALA A 22 -8.99 -3.23 24.89
CA ALA A 22 -7.95 -2.23 25.02
C ALA A 22 -8.42 -0.83 24.56
N PRO A 23 -9.48 -0.26 25.18
CA PRO A 23 -10.13 0.98 24.71
C PRO A 23 -9.26 2.25 24.75
N LYS A 24 -8.07 2.19 25.36
CA LYS A 24 -7.10 3.30 25.40
C LYS A 24 -6.01 3.20 24.34
N LEU A 25 -6.01 2.12 23.56
CA LEU A 25 -5.04 1.87 22.52
C LEU A 25 -5.49 2.60 21.26
N GLU A 26 -4.65 3.45 20.70
CA GLU A 26 -4.95 4.10 19.43
C GLU A 26 -5.04 3.06 18.30
N ILE A 27 -6.02 3.20 17.43
CA ILE A 27 -6.28 2.30 16.31
C ILE A 27 -6.09 3.07 15.02
N HIS A 28 -5.00 2.75 14.32
CA HIS A 28 -4.67 3.30 13.01
C HIS A 28 -5.06 2.28 11.94
N LEU A 29 -5.81 2.69 10.92
CA LEU A 29 -6.18 1.79 9.84
C LEU A 29 -5.01 1.52 8.90
N SER A 30 -4.73 0.25 8.64
CA SER A 30 -3.70 -0.16 7.69
C SER A 30 -4.09 0.17 6.24
N THR A 31 -3.10 0.55 5.45
CA THR A 31 -3.20 0.74 3.98
C THR A 31 -3.77 -0.48 3.25
N GLN A 32 -3.77 -1.67 3.87
CA GLN A 32 -4.40 -2.88 3.34
C GLN A 32 -5.92 -2.77 3.16
N GLN A 33 -6.56 -1.75 3.74
CA GLN A 33 -7.97 -1.39 3.48
C GLN A 33 -8.15 -0.51 2.24
N SER A 34 -7.07 -0.15 1.53
CA SER A 34 -7.14 0.46 0.20
C SER A 34 -7.92 1.78 0.15
N LEU A 35 -7.77 2.59 1.20
CA LEU A 35 -8.44 3.87 1.32
C LEU A 35 -7.87 4.90 0.35
N SER A 36 -8.70 5.31 -0.60
CA SER A 36 -8.37 6.23 -1.70
C SER A 36 -9.41 7.34 -1.91
N ASN A 37 -10.48 7.38 -1.09
CA ASN A 37 -11.53 8.39 -1.20
C ASN A 37 -12.11 8.75 0.17
N TYR A 38 -12.71 9.95 0.25
CA TYR A 38 -13.20 10.51 1.51
C TYR A 38 -14.35 9.70 2.13
N LYS A 39 -15.23 9.06 1.34
CA LYS A 39 -16.37 8.31 1.89
C LYS A 39 -15.91 7.07 2.66
N ALA A 40 -14.91 6.38 2.14
CA ALA A 40 -14.33 5.23 2.83
C ALA A 40 -13.58 5.67 4.10
N VAL A 41 -12.89 6.82 4.06
CA VAL A 41 -12.22 7.40 5.24
C VAL A 41 -13.24 7.84 6.30
N GLU A 42 -14.32 8.49 5.90
CA GLU A 42 -15.44 8.92 6.74
C GLU A 42 -16.06 7.72 7.46
N TYR A 43 -16.34 6.64 6.74
CA TYR A 43 -16.83 5.40 7.33
C TYR A 43 -15.93 4.90 8.48
N TRP A 44 -14.62 4.82 8.26
CA TRP A 44 -13.69 4.35 9.30
C TRP A 44 -13.52 5.35 10.46
N LYS A 45 -13.66 6.65 10.20
CA LYS A 45 -13.77 7.66 11.26
C LYS A 45 -15.01 7.43 12.12
N GLU A 46 -16.17 7.22 11.50
CA GLU A 46 -17.45 6.95 12.19
C GLU A 46 -17.40 5.65 13.00
N GLU A 47 -16.68 4.64 12.52
CA GLU A 47 -16.39 3.45 13.30
C GLU A 47 -15.55 3.77 14.55
N GLY A 48 -14.83 4.89 14.60
CA GLY A 48 -14.08 5.35 15.77
C GLY A 48 -12.61 4.97 15.73
N LEU A 49 -11.96 5.11 14.57
CA LEU A 49 -10.51 5.00 14.42
C LEU A 49 -9.84 6.37 14.57
N ASP A 50 -8.63 6.37 15.09
CA ASP A 50 -7.88 7.60 15.40
C ASP A 50 -7.13 8.15 14.18
N ARG A 51 -6.64 7.26 13.31
CA ARG A 51 -5.85 7.60 12.13
C ARG A 51 -6.10 6.62 10.99
N VAL A 52 -5.97 7.07 9.75
CA VAL A 52 -5.97 6.20 8.57
C VAL A 52 -4.65 6.29 7.80
N VAL A 53 -4.12 5.14 7.37
CA VAL A 53 -3.01 5.10 6.42
C VAL A 53 -3.59 4.96 5.01
N LEU A 54 -3.40 5.96 4.16
CA LEU A 54 -3.95 5.97 2.80
C LEU A 54 -3.29 4.91 1.90
N ALA A 55 -3.99 4.55 0.83
CA ALA A 55 -3.44 3.78 -0.27
C ALA A 55 -2.26 4.54 -0.91
N ARG A 56 -1.25 3.82 -1.40
CA ARG A 56 0.00 4.42 -1.95
C ARG A 56 -0.22 5.17 -3.26
N GLU A 57 -1.28 4.78 -3.95
CA GLU A 57 -1.76 5.31 -5.21
C GLU A 57 -2.66 6.55 -5.04
N THR A 58 -3.01 6.92 -3.80
CA THR A 58 -3.82 8.13 -3.54
C THR A 58 -3.04 9.38 -3.93
N GLY A 59 -3.60 10.20 -4.79
CA GLY A 59 -2.99 11.42 -5.31
C GLY A 59 -3.21 12.64 -4.41
N ALA A 60 -2.45 13.72 -4.68
CA ALA A 60 -2.54 14.96 -3.90
C ALA A 60 -3.94 15.61 -3.92
N MET A 61 -4.65 15.56 -5.05
CA MET A 61 -6.02 16.10 -5.15
C MET A 61 -7.02 15.29 -4.31
N GLU A 62 -6.87 13.97 -4.29
CA GLU A 62 -7.70 13.08 -3.47
C GLU A 62 -7.39 13.27 -1.98
N MET A 63 -6.11 13.40 -1.62
CA MET A 63 -5.68 13.72 -0.26
C MET A 63 -6.27 15.06 0.23
N GLN A 64 -6.23 16.10 -0.61
CA GLN A 64 -6.85 17.39 -0.29
C GLN A 64 -8.36 17.23 -0.05
N GLU A 65 -9.07 16.54 -0.96
CA GLU A 65 -10.50 16.31 -0.82
C GLU A 65 -10.84 15.55 0.48
N ILE A 66 -10.03 14.57 0.87
CA ILE A 66 -10.21 13.84 2.12
C ILE A 66 -10.01 14.78 3.32
N LYS A 67 -8.93 15.57 3.35
CA LYS A 67 -8.67 16.53 4.45
C LYS A 67 -9.74 17.61 4.56
N ASP A 68 -10.32 18.05 3.44
CA ASP A 68 -11.39 19.06 3.42
C ASP A 68 -12.71 18.51 3.98
N LYS A 69 -12.96 17.21 3.84
CA LYS A 69 -14.25 16.59 4.16
C LYS A 69 -14.26 15.81 5.47
N VAL A 70 -13.13 15.25 5.87
CA VAL A 70 -13.05 14.32 7.01
C VAL A 70 -11.95 14.75 7.96
N ASP A 71 -12.36 15.18 9.14
CA ASP A 71 -11.46 15.53 10.24
C ASP A 71 -10.96 14.28 10.97
N ILE A 72 -9.96 13.60 10.41
CA ILE A 72 -9.23 12.45 10.97
C ILE A 72 -7.74 12.61 10.65
N GLU A 73 -6.87 12.04 11.49
CA GLU A 73 -5.44 12.01 11.16
C GLU A 73 -5.17 11.13 9.94
N ILE A 74 -4.35 11.65 9.03
CA ILE A 74 -3.94 10.97 7.81
C ILE A 74 -2.44 10.68 7.85
N GLU A 75 -2.11 9.41 7.62
CA GLU A 75 -0.74 8.98 7.32
C GLU A 75 -0.62 8.60 5.84
N ALA A 76 0.41 9.13 5.16
CA ALA A 76 0.65 8.87 3.75
C ALA A 76 2.09 8.37 3.51
N PHE A 77 2.26 7.43 2.57
CA PHE A 77 3.58 6.95 2.19
C PHE A 77 4.36 8.02 1.41
N ILE A 78 5.62 8.22 1.77
CA ILE A 78 6.56 9.09 1.03
C ILE A 78 7.70 8.31 0.37
N HIS A 79 7.94 7.08 0.82
CA HIS A 79 8.99 6.24 0.29
C HIS A 79 8.68 4.75 0.47
N GLY A 80 9.03 3.93 -0.51
CA GLY A 80 8.87 2.48 -0.43
C GLY A 80 8.63 1.79 -1.77
N ALA A 81 8.52 0.47 -1.73
CA ALA A 81 8.26 -0.31 -2.93
C ALA A 81 6.82 -0.05 -3.41
N MET A 82 6.65 0.58 -4.58
CA MET A 82 5.34 0.60 -5.23
C MET A 82 4.97 -0.82 -5.65
N CYS A 83 3.79 -1.26 -5.25
CA CYS A 83 3.30 -2.60 -5.56
C CYS A 83 2.54 -2.57 -6.89
N ILE A 84 2.62 -3.65 -7.66
CA ILE A 84 1.73 -3.86 -8.82
C ILE A 84 0.29 -4.15 -8.39
N ALA A 85 0.11 -4.63 -7.16
CA ALA A 85 -1.19 -4.93 -6.59
C ALA A 85 -1.71 -3.73 -5.78
N TYR A 86 -3.03 -3.51 -5.84
CA TYR A 86 -3.68 -2.39 -5.18
C TYR A 86 -3.37 -2.37 -3.68
N SER A 87 -2.77 -1.29 -3.21
CA SER A 87 -2.33 -1.07 -1.83
C SER A 87 -1.58 -2.26 -1.18
N GLY A 88 -0.80 -3.02 -1.97
CA GLY A 88 0.01 -4.13 -1.46
C GLY A 88 -0.74 -5.45 -1.18
N ARG A 89 -2.00 -5.58 -1.61
CA ARG A 89 -2.79 -6.81 -1.49
C ARG A 89 -2.39 -7.83 -2.55
N CYS A 90 -1.28 -8.54 -2.33
CA CYS A 90 -0.65 -9.37 -3.35
C CYS A 90 -0.79 -10.88 -3.06
N THR A 91 -1.26 -11.63 -4.05
CA THR A 91 -1.28 -13.10 -4.03
C THR A 91 -0.08 -13.72 -4.77
N LEU A 92 0.58 -12.94 -5.65
CA LEU A 92 1.69 -13.40 -6.47
C LEU A 92 2.87 -13.91 -5.64
N SER A 93 3.29 -13.17 -4.62
CA SER A 93 4.37 -13.57 -3.70
C SER A 93 4.06 -14.90 -3.00
N ASN A 94 2.80 -15.10 -2.59
CA ASN A 94 2.40 -16.34 -1.94
C ASN A 94 2.42 -17.51 -2.95
N HIS A 95 1.93 -17.28 -4.16
CA HIS A 95 1.91 -18.30 -5.21
C HIS A 95 3.32 -18.72 -5.65
N MET A 96 4.22 -17.75 -5.87
CA MET A 96 5.54 -18.02 -6.43
C MET A 96 6.54 -18.55 -5.40
N THR A 97 6.45 -18.10 -4.14
CA THR A 97 7.49 -18.41 -3.13
C THR A 97 6.95 -18.91 -1.80
N ALA A 98 5.65 -19.15 -1.67
CA ALA A 98 4.98 -19.48 -0.40
C ALA A 98 5.26 -18.44 0.72
N ARG A 99 5.58 -17.19 0.34
CA ARG A 99 5.76 -16.08 1.29
C ARG A 99 4.55 -15.14 1.20
N ASP A 100 3.75 -15.10 2.25
CA ASP A 100 2.51 -14.33 2.30
C ASP A 100 2.78 -12.83 2.47
N SER A 101 2.64 -12.08 1.37
CA SER A 101 2.84 -10.63 1.37
C SER A 101 1.85 -9.87 2.26
N ASN A 102 0.63 -10.40 2.47
CA ASN A 102 -0.39 -9.76 3.29
C ASN A 102 -0.11 -9.92 4.79
N ARG A 103 0.85 -10.78 5.15
CA ARG A 103 1.37 -10.97 6.50
C ARG A 103 2.82 -10.47 6.65
N GLY A 104 3.25 -9.59 5.74
CA GLY A 104 4.58 -8.98 5.77
C GLY A 104 5.68 -9.78 5.06
N GLY A 105 5.36 -10.92 4.45
CA GLY A 105 6.30 -11.78 3.75
C GLY A 105 6.49 -11.45 2.26
N CYS A 106 6.42 -10.19 1.83
CA CYS A 106 6.59 -9.87 0.41
C CYS A 106 7.99 -10.30 -0.08
N CYS A 107 8.07 -11.10 -1.13
CA CYS A 107 9.33 -11.51 -1.77
C CYS A 107 9.73 -10.65 -2.97
N GLN A 108 8.94 -9.60 -3.26
CA GLN A 108 9.15 -8.71 -4.41
C GLN A 108 9.23 -9.45 -5.76
N SER A 109 8.47 -10.55 -5.94
CA SER A 109 8.52 -11.32 -7.18
C SER A 109 8.18 -10.50 -8.42
N CYS A 110 7.31 -9.49 -8.30
CA CYS A 110 7.03 -8.55 -9.39
C CYS A 110 8.25 -7.74 -9.88
N ARG A 111 9.39 -7.77 -9.18
CA ARG A 111 10.64 -7.10 -9.55
C ARG A 111 11.68 -8.05 -10.13
N TRP A 112 11.36 -9.33 -10.24
CA TRP A 112 12.24 -10.28 -10.89
C TRP A 112 12.29 -10.03 -12.39
N ASP A 113 13.30 -10.59 -13.01
CA ASP A 113 13.49 -10.58 -14.45
C ASP A 113 12.55 -11.62 -15.07
N TYR A 114 11.67 -11.16 -15.96
CA TYR A 114 10.74 -11.99 -16.72
C TYR A 114 11.01 -11.87 -18.22
N ASP A 115 10.85 -12.99 -18.92
CA ASP A 115 10.78 -13.02 -20.38
C ASP A 115 9.37 -12.63 -20.83
N LEU A 116 9.28 -11.76 -21.84
CA LEU A 116 8.03 -11.50 -22.53
C LEU A 116 7.88 -12.51 -23.66
N LEU A 117 6.73 -13.18 -23.72
CA LEU A 117 6.43 -14.17 -24.75
C LEU A 117 5.36 -13.62 -25.70
N THR A 118 5.52 -13.91 -26.99
CA THR A 118 4.50 -13.74 -28.01
C THR A 118 3.90 -15.09 -28.37
N VAL A 119 2.63 -15.09 -28.80
CA VAL A 119 1.96 -16.27 -29.35
C VAL A 119 1.88 -16.06 -30.85
N ASP A 120 2.44 -17.00 -31.62
CA ASP A 120 2.32 -16.95 -33.08
C ASP A 120 0.93 -17.39 -33.57
N ASN A 121 0.71 -17.36 -34.88
CA ASN A 121 -0.58 -17.74 -35.47
C ASN A 121 -0.92 -19.22 -35.31
N ASP A 122 0.08 -20.06 -35.03
CA ASP A 122 -0.06 -21.50 -34.83
C ASP A 122 -0.22 -21.87 -33.33
N GLY A 123 -0.09 -20.88 -32.44
CA GLY A 123 -0.26 -21.03 -30.99
C GLY A 123 1.02 -21.34 -30.23
N GLU A 124 2.18 -21.33 -30.89
CA GLU A 124 3.47 -21.56 -30.27
C GLU A 124 3.96 -20.30 -29.54
N LEU A 125 4.66 -20.52 -28.42
CA LEU A 125 5.24 -19.45 -27.61
C LEU A 125 6.67 -19.17 -28.07
N ASP A 126 6.93 -17.92 -28.44
CA ASP A 126 8.27 -17.43 -28.74
C ASP A 126 8.63 -16.21 -27.88
N VAL A 127 9.92 -15.94 -27.70
CA VAL A 127 10.39 -14.77 -26.97
C VAL A 127 10.11 -13.53 -27.80
N TYR A 128 9.53 -12.50 -27.19
CA TYR A 128 9.11 -11.26 -27.85
C TYR A 128 10.28 -10.46 -28.46
N TYR A 129 11.51 -10.70 -28.03
CA TYR A 129 12.68 -9.91 -28.43
C TYR A 129 13.46 -10.60 -29.56
N GLU A 130 13.50 -10.00 -30.75
CA GLU A 130 14.08 -10.62 -31.96
C GLU A 130 15.62 -10.49 -32.09
N ASP A 131 16.28 -9.53 -31.42
CA ASP A 131 17.62 -9.06 -31.83
C ASP A 131 18.72 -9.08 -30.73
N GLY A 132 18.65 -10.00 -29.75
CA GLY A 132 19.71 -10.16 -28.74
C GLY A 132 19.88 -8.99 -27.74
N ASN A 133 19.15 -7.89 -27.93
CA ASN A 133 18.95 -6.80 -26.99
C ASN A 133 17.70 -7.07 -26.13
N ALA A 134 17.69 -8.20 -25.41
CA ALA A 134 16.63 -8.46 -24.45
C ALA A 134 16.90 -7.62 -23.18
N VAL A 135 16.04 -6.64 -22.91
CA VAL A 135 15.99 -6.00 -21.60
C VAL A 135 15.01 -6.82 -20.76
N PRO A 136 15.45 -7.44 -19.64
CA PRO A 136 14.54 -8.18 -18.79
C PRO A 136 13.35 -7.33 -18.36
N PHE A 137 12.14 -7.88 -18.48
CA PHE A 137 10.94 -7.18 -18.07
C PHE A 137 10.74 -7.34 -16.57
N ALA A 138 10.56 -6.22 -15.88
CA ALA A 138 10.07 -6.19 -14.50
C ALA A 138 8.62 -5.72 -14.50
N MET A 139 7.72 -6.47 -13.85
CA MET A 139 6.30 -6.09 -13.74
C MET A 139 6.12 -4.82 -12.89
N SER A 140 7.00 -4.60 -11.92
CA SER A 140 6.87 -3.56 -10.91
C SER A 140 7.28 -2.17 -11.43
N PRO A 141 6.55 -1.12 -11.02
CA PRO A 141 7.09 0.24 -11.09
C PRO A 141 8.31 0.38 -10.15
N ARG A 142 9.09 1.44 -10.39
CA ARG A 142 10.17 1.89 -9.47
C ARG A 142 9.58 2.27 -8.10
N ASP A 143 10.47 2.42 -7.12
CA ASP A 143 10.07 2.84 -5.77
C ASP A 143 9.41 4.22 -5.75
N LEU A 144 8.48 4.38 -4.81
CA LEU A 144 7.93 5.67 -4.45
C LEU A 144 9.06 6.50 -3.83
N LYS A 145 9.26 7.72 -4.34
CA LYS A 145 10.23 8.69 -3.83
C LYS A 145 9.62 10.08 -3.86
N LEU A 146 8.96 10.46 -2.77
CA LEU A 146 8.25 11.74 -2.63
C LEU A 146 8.98 12.75 -1.74
N ILE A 147 10.30 12.61 -1.55
CA ILE A 147 11.09 13.52 -0.71
C ILE A 147 10.94 14.99 -1.12
N GLU A 148 10.88 15.28 -2.42
CA GLU A 148 10.69 16.63 -2.96
C GLU A 148 9.25 17.13 -2.78
N SER A 149 8.28 16.22 -2.58
CA SER A 149 6.87 16.56 -2.36
C SER A 149 6.52 16.78 -0.90
N ILE A 150 7.45 16.53 0.05
CA ILE A 150 7.21 16.73 1.48
C ILE A 150 6.66 18.13 1.81
N PRO A 151 7.18 19.24 1.26
CA PRO A 151 6.61 20.57 1.49
C PRO A 151 5.13 20.65 1.09
N ASN A 152 4.77 20.14 -0.09
CA ASN A 152 3.39 20.10 -0.54
C ASN A 152 2.52 19.24 0.39
N MET A 153 3.04 18.11 0.90
CA MET A 153 2.28 17.27 1.83
C MET A 153 2.03 17.95 3.17
N MET A 154 2.97 18.79 3.63
CA MET A 154 2.77 19.63 4.81
C MET A 154 1.71 20.70 4.55
N ASP A 155 1.73 21.34 3.38
CA ASP A 155 0.72 22.34 2.98
C ASP A 155 -0.69 21.73 2.86
N LEU A 156 -0.80 20.48 2.39
CA LEU A 156 -2.05 19.71 2.36
C LEU A 156 -2.55 19.33 3.78
N GLY A 157 -1.71 19.49 4.82
CA GLY A 157 -2.06 19.11 6.19
C GLY A 157 -2.00 17.61 6.46
N ILE A 158 -1.10 16.87 5.79
CA ILE A 158 -0.86 15.46 6.11
C ILE A 158 -0.17 15.34 7.48
N ASP A 159 -0.76 14.53 8.37
CA ASP A 159 -0.39 14.48 9.79
C ASP A 159 0.83 13.57 10.06
N SER A 160 1.04 12.55 9.21
CA SER A 160 2.15 11.60 9.35
C SER A 160 2.71 11.16 8.00
N LEU A 161 4.05 11.10 7.89
CA LEU A 161 4.76 10.64 6.69
C LEU A 161 5.37 9.26 6.93
N LYS A 162 4.97 8.29 6.09
CA LYS A 162 5.35 6.89 6.23
C LYS A 162 6.47 6.50 5.28
N ILE A 163 7.54 5.93 5.83
CA ILE A 163 8.62 5.30 5.07
C ILE A 163 8.48 3.78 5.22
N GLU A 164 8.48 3.07 4.10
CA GLU A 164 8.52 1.61 4.11
C GLU A 164 9.91 1.11 4.54
N GLY A 165 9.96 0.30 5.60
CA GLY A 165 11.19 -0.29 6.14
C GLY A 165 11.34 -1.79 5.91
N ARG A 166 10.59 -2.38 4.97
CA ARG A 166 10.73 -3.81 4.64
C ARG A 166 12.00 -4.02 3.82
N MET A 167 12.88 -4.92 4.27
CA MET A 167 14.02 -5.44 3.52
C MET A 167 13.62 -6.66 2.70
#